data_AF-A0A183PL49-F1
#
_entry.id   AF-A0A183PL49-F1
#
_cell.length_a   1.000
_cell.length_b   1.000
_cell.length_c   1.000
_cell.angle_alpha   90.00
_cell.angle_beta   90.00
_cell.angle_gamma   90.00
#
_symmetry.space_group_name_H-M   'P 1'
#
loop_
_entity.id
_entity.type
_entity.pdbx_description
1 polymer ?
#
loop_
_entity_poly.entity_id
_entity_poly.type
_entity_poly.pdbx_seq_one_letter_code
_entity_poly.pdbx_strand_id
1 'polypeptide(L)'
;MIEDWAWAIDYLLTYRVTLRPSSNFSDSIIDTSGRNSDDTDSKVPTSNLSDTEEFHVDFKVTRLNECELAVPWKSWVHAPSEIQARGRVRIRLHPVSFVVGINELQSVAETLDKTAVQNAVNNHGLTSLRAYFNRYTKHFGAPGRTVSNQDVWDLLTDITHHLSTPVRSKPVEVLQLASEITQAFHGLRITTCKSAKDRTAMSVTLEQIQWLKVILYLLYFMSVILFSDVIFMTY
;
A
#
# COMPACT_ATOMS: atom_id res chain seq x y z
N MET A 1 -22.30 -8.95 5.96
CA MET A 1 -21.33 -8.70 4.88
C MET A 1 -20.50 -7.43 5.10
N ILE A 2 -21.08 -6.22 5.15
CA ILE A 2 -20.29 -5.00 5.46
C ILE A 2 -19.76 -5.08 6.90
N GLU A 3 -20.57 -5.54 7.84
CA GLU A 3 -20.20 -5.70 9.25
C GLU A 3 -19.08 -6.72 9.43
N ASP A 4 -19.23 -7.94 8.89
CA ASP A 4 -18.20 -8.98 8.95
C ASP A 4 -16.89 -8.52 8.32
N TRP A 5 -16.99 -7.80 7.20
CA TRP A 5 -15.82 -7.22 6.53
C TRP A 5 -15.18 -6.13 7.39
N ALA A 6 -15.96 -5.19 7.93
CA ALA A 6 -15.46 -4.11 8.77
C ALA A 6 -14.78 -4.67 10.03
N TRP A 7 -15.40 -5.67 10.66
CA TRP A 7 -14.83 -6.38 11.79
C TRP A 7 -13.51 -7.07 11.42
N ALA A 8 -13.46 -7.78 10.28
CA ALA A 8 -12.24 -8.44 9.83
C ALA A 8 -11.11 -7.44 9.54
N ILE A 9 -11.44 -6.28 8.95
CA ILE A 9 -10.47 -5.20 8.70
C ILE A 9 -9.98 -4.61 10.01
N ASP A 10 -10.85 -4.28 10.95
CA ASP A 10 -10.46 -3.73 12.25
C ASP A 10 -9.64 -4.74 13.07
N TYR A 11 -9.94 -6.04 12.93
CA TYR A 11 -9.19 -7.11 13.58
C TYR A 11 -7.71 -7.14 13.12
N LEU A 12 -7.38 -6.62 11.94
CA LEU A 12 -5.98 -6.48 11.48
C LEU A 12 -5.15 -5.57 12.42
N LEU A 13 -5.77 -4.67 13.19
CA LEU A 13 -5.06 -3.86 14.20
C LEU A 13 -4.37 -4.73 15.26
N THR A 14 -4.86 -5.95 15.47
CA THR A 14 -4.27 -6.91 16.41
C THR A 14 -3.07 -7.64 15.83
N TYR A 15 -2.90 -7.61 14.51
CA TYR A 15 -1.82 -8.32 13.82
C TYR A 15 -0.49 -7.58 13.93
N ARG A 16 0.58 -8.38 13.99
CA ARG A 16 1.96 -7.90 13.94
C ARG A 16 2.71 -8.67 12.88
N VAL A 17 3.24 -7.94 11.90
CA VAL A 17 4.00 -8.51 10.79
C VAL A 17 5.49 -8.33 11.08
N THR A 18 6.26 -9.41 11.02
CA THR A 18 7.72 -9.34 11.10
C THR A 18 8.29 -9.59 9.72
N LEU A 19 9.06 -8.64 9.18
CA LEU A 19 9.82 -8.86 7.96
C LEU A 19 11.22 -9.33 8.31
N ARG A 20 11.71 -10.34 7.58
CA ARG A 20 13.09 -10.84 7.66
C ARG A 20 13.68 -11.02 6.28
N PRO A 21 15.00 -10.88 6.10
CA PRO A 21 15.62 -11.27 4.85
C PRO A 21 15.46 -12.77 4.60
N SER A 22 15.23 -13.16 3.35
CA SER A 22 15.45 -14.54 2.91
C SER A 22 16.93 -14.88 3.04
N SER A 23 17.27 -16.13 3.34
CA SER A 23 18.65 -16.62 3.27
C SER A 23 19.23 -16.34 1.88
N ASN A 24 20.49 -15.90 1.81
CA ASN A 24 21.16 -15.68 0.54
C ASN A 24 21.26 -17.01 -0.22
N PHE A 25 20.75 -17.04 -1.44
CA PHE A 25 20.93 -18.18 -2.35
C PHE A 25 22.41 -18.45 -2.68
N SER A 26 23.34 -17.56 -2.30
CA SER A 26 24.78 -17.77 -2.45
C SER A 26 25.37 -18.77 -1.43
N ASP A 27 24.68 -19.08 -0.33
CA ASP A 27 25.20 -20.03 0.67
C ASP A 27 24.88 -21.50 0.34
N SER A 28 24.06 -21.77 -0.69
CA SER A 28 23.76 -23.15 -1.12
C SER A 28 24.75 -23.74 -2.14
N ILE A 29 25.77 -22.98 -2.56
CA ILE A 29 26.75 -23.45 -3.58
C ILE A 29 28.11 -23.86 -2.96
N ILE A 30 28.36 -23.59 -1.66
CA ILE A 30 29.70 -23.81 -1.08
C ILE A 30 29.90 -25.20 -0.44
N ASP A 31 28.86 -26.03 -0.28
CA ASP A 31 28.99 -27.30 0.47
C ASP A 31 28.90 -28.59 -0.38
N THR A 32 29.41 -28.56 -1.62
CA THR A 32 29.72 -29.81 -2.35
C THR A 32 31.07 -29.73 -3.08
N SER A 33 32.17 -29.50 -2.35
CA SER A 33 33.51 -29.80 -2.86
C SER A 33 34.18 -30.87 -2.01
N GLY A 34 33.98 -32.14 -2.40
CA GLY A 34 34.63 -33.26 -1.73
C GLY A 34 34.20 -34.63 -2.22
N ARG A 35 34.56 -35.01 -3.46
CA ARG A 35 35.07 -36.35 -3.84
C ARG A 35 35.32 -36.45 -5.35
N ASN A 36 36.56 -36.78 -5.70
CA ASN A 36 37.07 -37.09 -7.04
C ASN A 36 36.45 -38.39 -7.60
N SER A 37 36.20 -38.43 -8.92
CA SER A 37 36.77 -39.42 -9.85
C SER A 37 36.26 -39.23 -11.30
N ASP A 38 37.19 -38.89 -12.18
CA ASP A 38 37.43 -39.25 -13.60
C ASP A 38 36.30 -39.44 -14.65
N ASP A 39 36.59 -38.80 -15.79
CA ASP A 39 36.41 -39.19 -17.20
C ASP A 39 35.17 -38.80 -18.05
N THR A 40 35.53 -38.07 -19.12
CA THR A 40 34.94 -37.99 -20.49
C THR A 40 33.47 -37.60 -20.67
N ASP A 41 33.19 -36.40 -21.20
CA ASP A 41 33.18 -36.10 -22.65
C ASP A 41 32.42 -34.77 -22.90
N SER A 42 32.90 -34.07 -23.90
CA SER A 42 32.48 -32.79 -24.46
C SER A 42 30.95 -32.52 -24.56
N LYS A 43 30.45 -31.54 -23.80
CA LYS A 43 29.24 -30.77 -24.15
C LYS A 43 29.38 -29.29 -23.84
N VAL A 44 29.18 -28.50 -24.90
CA VAL A 44 29.12 -27.03 -24.99
C VAL A 44 28.18 -26.43 -23.94
N PRO A 45 28.53 -25.33 -23.26
CA PRO A 45 27.63 -24.67 -22.32
C PRO A 45 26.61 -23.82 -23.08
N THR A 46 25.36 -24.26 -23.12
CA THR A 46 24.24 -23.42 -23.55
C THR A 46 23.87 -22.51 -22.37
N SER A 47 24.48 -21.34 -22.30
CA SER A 47 24.12 -20.28 -21.36
C SER A 47 22.77 -19.69 -21.73
N ASN A 48 21.69 -20.28 -21.21
CA ASN A 48 20.37 -19.67 -21.16
C ASN A 48 19.79 -19.86 -19.75
N LEU A 49 20.45 -19.30 -18.73
CA LEU A 49 19.76 -18.96 -17.49
C LEU A 49 19.13 -17.59 -17.71
N SER A 50 17.87 -17.58 -18.15
CA SER A 50 17.02 -16.41 -18.00
C SER A 50 16.79 -16.21 -16.51
N ASP A 51 17.42 -15.19 -15.93
CA ASP A 51 17.23 -14.70 -14.55
C ASP A 51 15.79 -14.21 -14.32
N THR A 52 14.83 -15.12 -14.41
CA THR A 52 13.45 -14.89 -13.96
C THR A 52 13.35 -15.53 -12.59
N GLU A 53 14.09 -14.99 -11.63
CA GLU A 53 13.93 -15.35 -10.23
C GLU A 53 12.52 -14.98 -9.80
N GLU A 54 11.67 -15.99 -9.76
CA GLU A 54 10.30 -15.90 -9.30
C GLU A 54 10.29 -15.32 -7.87
N PHE A 55 9.52 -14.24 -7.67
CA PHE A 55 9.37 -13.61 -6.36
C PHE A 55 8.58 -14.55 -5.45
N HIS A 56 9.28 -15.48 -4.79
CA HIS A 56 8.65 -16.36 -3.82
C HIS A 56 8.51 -15.63 -2.47
N VAL A 57 7.29 -15.22 -2.18
CA VAL A 57 6.93 -14.73 -0.85
C VAL A 57 6.83 -15.93 0.08
N ASP A 58 7.78 -16.10 1.01
CA ASP A 58 7.62 -17.06 2.10
C ASP A 58 6.86 -16.39 3.26
N PHE A 59 5.75 -17.00 3.66
CA PHE A 59 4.85 -16.50 4.69
C PHE A 59 4.65 -17.57 5.76
N LYS A 60 4.88 -17.19 7.01
CA LYS A 60 4.73 -18.08 8.16
C LYS A 60 3.91 -17.43 9.26
N VAL A 61 2.84 -18.11 9.69
CA VAL A 61 2.16 -17.76 10.94
C VAL A 61 3.00 -18.30 12.09
N THR A 62 3.47 -17.40 12.96
CA THR A 62 4.35 -17.78 14.09
C THR A 62 3.54 -18.02 15.36
N ARG A 63 2.52 -17.18 15.61
CA ARG A 63 1.58 -17.23 16.73
C ARG A 63 0.24 -16.62 16.32
N LEU A 64 -0.76 -16.68 17.21
CA LEU A 64 -2.01 -15.96 17.03
C LEU A 64 -1.73 -14.47 16.79
N ASN A 65 -2.23 -13.95 15.66
CA ASN A 65 -2.04 -12.57 15.19
C ASN A 65 -0.57 -12.14 14.99
N GLU A 66 0.37 -13.09 14.85
CA GLU A 66 1.77 -12.78 14.54
C GLU A 66 2.24 -13.59 13.33
N CYS A 67 2.60 -12.89 12.26
CA CYS A 67 3.13 -13.49 11.04
C CYS A 67 4.51 -12.96 10.70
N GLU A 68 5.25 -13.78 9.96
CA GLU A 68 6.57 -13.50 9.44
C GLU A 68 6.53 -13.59 7.92
N LEU A 69 7.15 -12.61 7.27
CA LEU A 69 7.27 -12.51 5.82
C LEU A 69 8.75 -12.46 5.44
N ALA A 70 9.19 -13.37 4.58
CA ALA A 70 10.51 -13.30 4.00
C ALA A 70 10.54 -12.22 2.90
N VAL A 71 11.51 -11.32 2.99
CA VAL A 71 11.81 -10.30 2.01
C VAL A 71 13.06 -10.74 1.25
N PRO A 72 13.02 -10.84 -0.08
CA PRO A 72 14.20 -11.20 -0.85
C PRO A 72 15.40 -10.31 -0.52
N TRP A 73 16.59 -10.90 -0.43
CA TRP A 73 17.81 -10.16 -0.05
C TRP A 73 18.05 -8.94 -0.95
N LYS A 74 17.79 -9.07 -2.26
CA LYS A 74 17.87 -7.99 -3.24
C LYS A 74 17.01 -6.77 -2.91
N SER A 75 15.89 -6.95 -2.19
CA SER A 75 15.07 -5.84 -1.69
C SER A 75 15.53 -5.39 -0.30
N TRP A 76 16.04 -6.31 0.52
CA TRP A 76 16.51 -6.04 1.89
C TRP A 76 17.73 -5.11 1.94
N VAL A 77 18.64 -5.18 0.95
CA VAL A 77 19.83 -4.31 0.86
C VAL A 77 19.50 -2.82 0.76
N HIS A 78 18.27 -2.46 0.39
CA HIS A 78 17.80 -1.07 0.32
C HIS A 78 17.15 -0.58 1.62
N ALA A 79 17.01 -1.44 2.64
CA ALA A 79 16.49 -1.03 3.94
C ALA A 79 17.50 -0.12 4.67
N PRO A 80 17.06 0.76 5.59
CA PRO A 80 17.97 1.52 6.46
C PRO A 80 18.99 0.63 7.19
N SER A 81 20.21 1.15 7.38
CA SER A 81 21.34 0.44 7.99
C SER A 81 20.98 -0.18 9.34
N GLU A 82 20.17 0.52 10.13
CA GLU A 82 19.71 0.08 11.45
C GLU A 82 18.78 -1.13 11.37
N ILE A 83 17.98 -1.23 10.30
CA ILE A 83 17.10 -2.36 10.03
C ILE A 83 17.91 -3.55 9.54
N GLN A 84 18.87 -3.32 8.65
CA GLN A 84 19.77 -4.36 8.17
C GLN A 84 20.56 -4.99 9.33
N ALA A 85 21.17 -4.17 10.19
CA ALA A 85 21.92 -4.63 11.37
C ALA A 85 21.07 -5.43 12.36
N ARG A 86 19.77 -5.12 12.48
CA ARG A 86 18.82 -5.87 13.33
C ARG A 86 18.38 -7.20 12.72
N GLY A 87 18.54 -7.39 11.40
CA GLY A 87 18.10 -8.58 10.67
C GLY A 87 16.59 -8.82 10.65
N ARG A 88 15.79 -7.86 11.15
CA ARG A 88 14.31 -7.92 11.15
C ARG A 88 13.69 -6.56 11.40
N VAL A 89 12.48 -6.36 10.90
CA VAL A 89 11.61 -5.22 11.25
C VAL A 89 10.23 -5.72 11.65
N ARG A 90 9.66 -5.11 12.69
CA ARG A 90 8.30 -5.44 13.17
C ARG A 90 7.36 -4.29 12.86
N ILE A 91 6.33 -4.59 12.09
CA ILE A 91 5.34 -3.63 11.60
C ILE A 91 4.02 -3.88 12.33
N ARG A 92 3.39 -2.78 12.76
CA ARG A 92 2.01 -2.76 13.25
C ARG A 92 1.11 -2.27 12.14
N LEU A 93 -0.06 -2.90 11.99
CA LEU A 93 -1.06 -2.47 11.03
C LEU A 93 -1.98 -1.43 11.66
N HIS A 94 -2.35 -0.42 10.88
CA HIS A 94 -3.33 0.60 11.26
C HIS A 94 -4.42 0.63 10.19
N PRO A 95 -5.35 -0.34 10.21
CA PRO A 95 -6.41 -0.40 9.21
C PRO A 95 -7.34 0.80 9.35
N VAL A 96 -7.79 1.31 8.20
CA VAL A 96 -8.81 2.35 8.08
C VAL A 96 -9.73 1.94 6.95
N SER A 97 -11.03 2.03 7.16
CA SER A 97 -12.04 1.62 6.18
C SER A 97 -13.00 2.77 5.87
N PHE A 98 -13.28 2.94 4.58
CA PHE A 98 -14.36 3.79 4.09
C PHE A 98 -15.20 3.01 3.09
N VAL A 99 -16.51 3.12 3.21
CA VAL A 99 -17.51 2.43 2.42
C VAL A 99 -18.46 3.44 1.80
N VAL A 100 -18.70 3.30 0.49
CA VAL A 100 -19.63 4.15 -0.25
C VAL A 100 -20.56 3.28 -1.09
N GLY A 101 -21.85 3.43 -0.85
CA GLY A 101 -22.91 3.04 -1.78
C GLY A 101 -23.94 2.10 -1.19
N ILE A 102 -25.20 2.38 -1.50
CA ILE A 102 -26.35 1.49 -1.33
C ILE A 102 -27.07 1.41 -2.68
N ASN A 103 -27.60 0.23 -2.99
CA ASN A 103 -28.26 -0.06 -4.26
C ASN A 103 -29.56 0.76 -4.38
N GLU A 104 -29.84 1.36 -5.53
CA GLU A 104 -31.05 2.20 -5.72
C GLU A 104 -32.33 1.37 -5.83
N LEU A 105 -32.19 0.09 -6.20
CA LEU A 105 -33.30 -0.87 -6.32
C LEU A 105 -33.64 -1.55 -4.97
N GLN A 106 -33.22 -0.97 -3.84
CA GLN A 106 -33.37 -1.59 -2.53
C GLN A 106 -34.55 -0.99 -1.75
N SER A 107 -35.23 -1.79 -0.92
CA SER A 107 -36.35 -1.32 -0.11
C SER A 107 -35.92 -0.22 0.88
N VAL A 108 -36.82 0.69 1.24
CA VAL A 108 -36.52 1.82 2.15
C VAL A 108 -36.01 1.35 3.51
N ALA A 109 -36.62 0.29 4.07
CA ALA A 109 -36.21 -0.27 5.36
C ALA A 109 -34.78 -0.85 5.33
N GLU A 110 -34.43 -1.60 4.27
CA GLU A 110 -33.07 -2.12 4.12
C GLU A 110 -32.05 -1.03 3.74
N THR A 111 -32.51 0.09 3.18
CA THR A 111 -31.66 1.23 2.88
C THR A 111 -31.30 1.97 4.17
N LEU A 112 -32.26 2.20 5.06
CA LEU A 112 -32.02 2.90 6.35
C LEU A 112 -31.02 2.14 7.23
N ASP A 113 -31.23 0.83 7.41
CA ASP A 113 -30.36 -0.01 8.24
C ASP A 113 -28.93 -0.09 7.68
N LYS A 114 -28.79 -0.31 6.37
CA LYS A 114 -27.47 -0.34 5.72
C LYS A 114 -26.77 1.03 5.71
N THR A 115 -27.53 2.11 5.68
CA THR A 115 -26.98 3.47 5.78
C THR A 115 -26.41 3.72 7.18
N ALA A 116 -27.08 3.24 8.23
CA ALA A 116 -26.59 3.35 9.59
C ALA A 116 -25.26 2.60 9.77
N VAL A 117 -25.16 1.36 9.28
CA VAL A 117 -23.92 0.57 9.32
C VAL A 117 -22.81 1.25 8.51
N GLN A 118 -23.11 1.73 7.30
CA GLN A 118 -22.14 2.43 6.45
C GLN A 118 -21.60 3.69 7.17
N ASN A 119 -22.47 4.47 7.79
CA ASN A 119 -22.09 5.66 8.54
C ASN A 119 -21.25 5.31 9.77
N ALA A 120 -21.60 4.25 10.49
CA ALA A 120 -20.82 3.78 11.64
C ALA A 120 -19.40 3.38 11.21
N VAL A 121 -19.26 2.60 10.14
CA VAL A 121 -17.94 2.21 9.59
C VAL A 121 -17.14 3.43 9.15
N ASN A 122 -17.74 4.36 8.40
CA ASN A 122 -17.06 5.57 7.93
C ASN A 122 -16.62 6.50 9.08
N ASN A 123 -17.47 6.67 10.10
CA ASN A 123 -17.13 7.47 11.27
C ASN A 123 -16.02 6.82 12.11
N HIS A 124 -16.03 5.49 12.23
CA HIS A 124 -14.94 4.74 12.84
C HIS A 124 -13.64 4.92 12.05
N GLY A 125 -13.69 4.76 10.72
CA GLY A 125 -12.56 4.99 9.82
C GLY A 125 -11.96 6.38 9.96
N LEU A 126 -12.79 7.43 9.94
CA LEU A 126 -12.34 8.81 10.14
C LEU A 126 -11.67 9.00 11.52
N THR A 127 -12.24 8.43 12.57
CA THR A 127 -11.67 8.50 13.93
C THR A 127 -10.31 7.81 14.01
N SER A 128 -10.21 6.60 13.45
CA SER A 128 -8.97 5.83 13.40
C SER A 128 -7.89 6.52 12.57
N LEU A 129 -8.25 7.13 11.43
CA LEU A 129 -7.32 7.87 10.58
C LEU A 129 -6.80 9.14 11.26
N ARG A 130 -7.65 9.90 11.96
CA ARG A 130 -7.23 11.05 12.78
C ARG A 130 -6.29 10.63 13.90
N ALA A 131 -6.58 9.52 14.58
CA ALA A 131 -5.71 8.99 15.63
C ALA A 131 -4.36 8.54 15.08
N TYR A 132 -4.31 7.97 13.88
CA TYR A 132 -3.08 7.64 13.19
C TYR A 132 -2.30 8.90 12.79
N PHE A 133 -2.94 9.89 12.18
CA PHE A 133 -2.33 11.18 11.83
C PHE A 133 -1.66 11.84 13.04
N ASN A 134 -2.36 11.98 14.16
CA ASN A 134 -1.81 12.58 15.39
C ASN A 134 -0.60 11.82 15.94
N ARG A 135 -0.59 10.49 15.82
CA ARG A 135 0.52 9.66 16.28
C ARG A 135 1.71 9.78 15.34
N TYR A 136 1.47 9.76 14.03
CA TYR A 136 2.48 9.96 13.01
C TYR A 136 3.15 11.32 13.17
N THR A 137 2.36 12.40 13.27
CA THR A 137 2.90 13.76 13.37
C THR A 137 3.74 13.99 14.61
N LYS A 138 3.35 13.37 15.73
CA LYS A 138 4.15 13.40 16.97
C LYS A 138 5.52 12.73 16.81
N HIS A 139 5.64 11.69 15.99
CA HIS A 139 6.86 10.92 15.84
C HIS A 139 7.73 11.34 14.65
N PHE A 140 7.12 11.79 13.56
CA PHE A 140 7.78 12.02 12.28
C PHE A 140 7.58 13.45 11.73
N GLY A 141 6.73 14.27 12.36
CA GLY A 141 6.34 15.58 11.83
C GLY A 141 5.21 15.51 10.81
N ALA A 142 4.90 16.63 10.16
CA ALA A 142 3.83 16.70 9.17
C ALA A 142 4.09 15.72 8.00
N PRO A 143 3.09 14.94 7.55
CA PRO A 143 3.22 14.13 6.34
C PRO A 143 3.56 15.00 5.12
N GLY A 144 4.09 14.38 4.07
CA GLY A 144 4.31 15.09 2.80
C GLY A 144 3.02 15.70 2.25
N ARG A 145 3.17 16.75 1.44
CA ARG A 145 2.04 17.33 0.68
C ARG A 145 1.41 16.26 -0.20
N THR A 146 0.09 16.31 -0.32
CA THR A 146 -0.66 15.37 -1.15
C THR A 146 -0.45 15.66 -2.64
N VAL A 147 -0.98 14.79 -3.50
CA VAL A 147 -1.00 15.00 -4.96
C VAL A 147 -1.68 16.30 -5.35
N SER A 148 -2.72 16.71 -4.62
CA SER A 148 -3.42 17.98 -4.78
C SER A 148 -2.72 19.17 -4.13
N ASN A 149 -1.50 18.98 -3.60
CA ASN A 149 -0.73 19.97 -2.83
C ASN A 149 -1.46 20.47 -1.57
N GLN A 150 -2.31 19.64 -0.98
CA GLN A 150 -3.05 19.94 0.25
C GLN A 150 -2.37 19.33 1.47
N ASP A 151 -2.65 19.90 2.64
CA ASP A 151 -2.26 19.28 3.91
C ASP A 151 -3.20 18.13 4.23
N VAL A 152 -2.66 17.05 4.82
CA VAL A 152 -3.48 15.88 5.22
C VAL A 152 -4.59 16.27 6.21
N TRP A 153 -4.37 17.31 7.02
CA TRP A 153 -5.39 17.82 7.93
C TRP A 153 -6.59 18.44 7.21
N ASP A 154 -6.36 19.13 6.10
CA ASP A 154 -7.44 19.73 5.30
C ASP A 154 -8.28 18.62 4.66
N LEU A 155 -7.63 17.60 4.09
CA LEU A 155 -8.33 16.42 3.55
C LEU A 155 -9.16 15.69 4.62
N LEU A 156 -8.66 15.58 5.85
CA LEU A 156 -9.42 15.00 6.97
C LEU A 156 -10.65 15.86 7.32
N THR A 157 -10.52 17.17 7.21
CA THR A 157 -11.62 18.12 7.41
C THR A 157 -12.67 17.96 6.31
N ASP A 158 -12.24 17.83 5.06
CA ASP A 158 -13.13 17.58 3.92
C ASP A 158 -13.89 16.26 4.04
N ILE A 159 -13.21 15.16 4.42
CA ILE A 159 -13.89 13.88 4.72
C ILE A 159 -14.96 14.08 5.81
N THR A 160 -14.66 14.88 6.83
CA THR A 160 -15.61 15.16 7.92
C THR A 160 -16.84 15.87 7.40
N HIS A 161 -16.68 16.87 6.53
CA HIS A 161 -17.78 17.59 5.91
C HIS A 161 -18.63 16.66 5.04
N HIS A 162 -18.01 15.82 4.21
CA HIS A 162 -18.72 14.86 3.35
C HIS A 162 -19.50 13.80 4.14
N LEU A 163 -19.02 13.39 5.32
CA LEU A 163 -19.72 12.43 6.18
C LEU A 163 -20.80 13.08 7.05
N SER A 164 -20.60 14.33 7.48
CA SER A 164 -21.54 15.04 8.39
C SER A 164 -22.70 15.70 7.64
N THR A 165 -22.44 16.20 6.43
CA THR A 165 -23.43 16.87 5.59
C THR A 165 -23.40 16.23 4.21
N PRO A 166 -24.13 15.13 3.97
CA PRO A 166 -24.20 14.54 2.65
C PRO A 166 -24.93 15.50 1.71
N VAL A 167 -24.17 16.39 1.05
CA VAL A 167 -24.66 17.32 0.01
C VAL A 167 -25.18 16.55 -1.20
N ARG A 168 -24.74 15.30 -1.36
CA ARG A 168 -25.12 14.37 -2.43
C ARG A 168 -25.57 13.03 -1.84
N SER A 169 -26.35 12.28 -2.60
CA SER A 169 -26.89 10.97 -2.22
C SER A 169 -25.80 9.91 -1.92
N LYS A 170 -24.58 10.08 -2.44
CA LYS A 170 -23.43 9.16 -2.24
C LYS A 170 -22.13 9.96 -2.13
N PRO A 171 -21.41 9.93 -0.98
CA PRO A 171 -20.18 10.70 -0.78
C PRO A 171 -18.97 9.97 -1.40
N VAL A 172 -18.95 9.82 -2.73
CA VAL A 172 -17.88 9.10 -3.46
C VAL A 172 -16.52 9.78 -3.29
N GLU A 173 -16.52 11.10 -3.09
CA GLU A 173 -15.35 11.92 -2.86
C GLU A 173 -14.54 11.46 -1.63
N VAL A 174 -15.18 10.88 -0.62
CA VAL A 174 -14.49 10.31 0.56
C VAL A 174 -13.45 9.26 0.16
N LEU A 175 -13.72 8.44 -0.86
CA LEU A 175 -12.78 7.42 -1.32
C LEU A 175 -11.57 8.02 -2.04
N GLN A 176 -11.75 9.17 -2.70
CA GLN A 176 -10.68 9.90 -3.37
C GLN A 176 -9.78 10.60 -2.33
N LEU A 177 -10.39 11.32 -1.38
CA LEU A 177 -9.67 11.97 -0.28
C LEU A 177 -8.88 10.95 0.55
N ALA A 178 -9.49 9.80 0.89
CA ALA A 178 -8.80 8.71 1.58
C ALA A 178 -7.63 8.14 0.76
N SER A 179 -7.73 8.11 -0.57
CA SER A 179 -6.63 7.74 -1.47
C SER A 179 -5.44 8.66 -1.32
N GLU A 180 -5.67 9.97 -1.35
CA GLU A 180 -4.63 10.99 -1.28
C GLU A 180 -3.93 10.97 0.08
N ILE A 181 -4.71 10.83 1.17
CA ILE A 181 -4.17 10.67 2.51
C ILE A 181 -3.30 9.41 2.59
N THR A 182 -3.76 8.29 2.03
CA THR A 182 -2.99 7.03 2.03
C THR A 182 -1.65 7.19 1.31
N GLN A 183 -1.63 7.89 0.18
CA GLN A 183 -0.40 8.18 -0.56
C GLN A 183 0.54 9.09 0.22
N ALA A 184 0.03 10.13 0.88
CA ALA A 184 0.84 11.03 1.72
C ALA A 184 1.52 10.31 2.90
N PHE A 185 0.95 9.20 3.37
CA PHE A 185 1.53 8.34 4.39
C PHE A 185 2.38 7.18 3.83
N HIS A 186 2.51 7.06 2.51
CA HIS A 186 3.07 5.88 1.83
C HIS A 186 2.40 4.57 2.29
N GLY A 187 1.09 4.63 2.56
CA GLY A 187 0.29 3.52 3.02
C GLY A 187 -0.16 2.59 1.91
N LEU A 188 -0.70 1.44 2.31
CA LEU A 188 -1.30 0.47 1.40
C LEU A 188 -2.80 0.74 1.27
N ARG A 189 -3.31 0.69 0.05
CA ARG A 189 -4.75 0.81 -0.22
C ARG A 189 -5.28 -0.48 -0.83
N ILE A 190 -6.42 -0.93 -0.32
CA ILE A 190 -7.16 -2.06 -0.87
C ILE A 190 -8.54 -1.56 -1.27
N THR A 191 -8.91 -1.82 -2.51
CA THR A 191 -10.22 -1.44 -3.06
C THR A 191 -10.96 -2.70 -3.44
N THR A 192 -12.20 -2.86 -2.96
CA THR A 192 -13.05 -3.98 -3.34
C THR A 192 -14.53 -3.61 -3.29
N CYS A 193 -15.31 -4.19 -4.18
CA CYS A 193 -16.77 -4.18 -4.13
C CYS A 193 -17.28 -5.62 -3.91
N LYS A 194 -18.58 -5.79 -3.67
CA LYS A 194 -19.20 -7.11 -3.39
C LYS A 194 -18.76 -8.23 -4.35
N SER A 195 -18.61 -7.95 -5.65
CA SER A 195 -18.23 -8.94 -6.66
C SER A 195 -16.78 -8.82 -7.14
N ALA A 196 -16.01 -7.85 -6.65
CA ALA A 196 -14.66 -7.52 -7.10
C ALA A 196 -14.51 -7.30 -8.63
N LYS A 197 -15.58 -6.88 -9.32
CA LYS A 197 -15.61 -6.65 -10.79
C LYS A 197 -15.76 -5.17 -11.11
N ASP A 198 -16.90 -4.74 -11.66
CA ASP A 198 -17.07 -3.46 -12.36
C ASP A 198 -16.72 -2.24 -11.50
N ARG A 199 -17.27 -2.17 -10.28
CA ARG A 199 -16.98 -1.05 -9.36
C ARG A 199 -15.54 -1.07 -8.84
N THR A 200 -14.96 -2.26 -8.69
CA THR A 200 -13.55 -2.40 -8.26
C THR A 200 -12.64 -1.93 -9.40
N ALA A 201 -12.86 -2.44 -10.62
CA ALA A 201 -12.12 -2.04 -11.80
C ALA A 201 -12.21 -0.53 -12.05
N MET A 202 -13.40 0.06 -11.99
CA MET A 202 -13.59 1.51 -12.15
C MET A 202 -12.80 2.32 -11.12
N SER A 203 -12.84 1.93 -9.85
CA SER A 203 -12.10 2.62 -8.78
C SER A 203 -10.59 2.44 -8.92
N VAL A 204 -10.11 1.26 -9.35
CA VAL A 204 -8.70 1.01 -9.64
C VAL A 204 -8.23 1.85 -10.82
N THR A 205 -9.00 1.93 -11.91
CA THR A 205 -8.68 2.79 -13.06
C THR A 205 -8.57 4.25 -12.66
N LEU A 206 -9.51 4.76 -11.85
CA LEU A 206 -9.48 6.14 -11.36
C LEU A 206 -8.20 6.42 -10.55
N GLU A 207 -7.80 5.48 -9.68
CA GLU A 207 -6.57 5.58 -8.88
C GLU A 207 -5.31 5.58 -9.75
N GLN A 208 -5.21 4.64 -10.70
CA GLN A 208 -4.08 4.53 -11.60
C GLN A 208 -3.90 5.80 -12.45
N ILE A 209 -5.00 6.39 -12.92
CA ILE A 209 -4.96 7.66 -13.64
C ILE A 209 -4.39 8.77 -12.75
N GLN A 210 -4.73 8.79 -11.46
CA GLN A 210 -4.22 9.79 -10.53
C GLN A 210 -2.71 9.62 -10.29
N TRP A 211 -2.22 8.39 -10.16
CA TRP A 211 -0.77 8.12 -10.08
C TRP A 211 -0.03 8.55 -11.34
N LEU A 212 -0.60 8.25 -12.52
CA LEU A 212 0.00 8.64 -13.80
C LEU A 212 0.10 10.15 -13.95
N LYS A 213 -0.91 10.92 -13.50
CA LYS A 213 -0.84 12.37 -13.50
C LYS A 213 0.36 12.88 -12.69
N VAL A 214 0.55 12.37 -11.47
CA VAL A 214 1.70 12.75 -10.61
C VAL A 214 3.03 12.48 -11.29
N ILE A 215 3.19 11.26 -11.85
CA ILE A 215 4.41 10.86 -12.52
C ILE A 215 4.67 11.74 -13.74
N LEU A 216 3.64 12.00 -14.55
CA LEU A 216 3.77 12.84 -15.73
C LEU A 216 4.12 14.29 -15.38
N TYR A 217 3.54 14.85 -14.32
CA TYR A 217 3.92 16.17 -13.80
C TYR A 217 5.37 16.21 -13.31
N LEU A 218 5.83 15.17 -12.60
CA LEU A 218 7.22 15.06 -12.16
C LEU A 218 8.18 14.94 -13.34
N LEU A 219 7.87 14.13 -14.34
CA LEU A 219 8.66 14.00 -15.56
C LEU A 219 8.70 15.31 -16.35
N TYR A 220 7.57 16.00 -16.46
CA TYR A 220 7.51 17.31 -17.10
C TYR A 220 8.33 18.35 -16.33
N PHE A 221 8.20 18.40 -15.00
CA PHE A 221 8.97 19.31 -14.15
C PHE A 221 10.47 19.03 -14.21
N MET A 222 10.88 17.75 -14.14
CA MET A 222 12.28 17.36 -14.32
C MET A 222 12.81 17.70 -15.71
N SER A 223 11.98 17.52 -16.75
CA SER A 223 12.33 17.95 -18.11
C SER A 223 12.51 19.46 -18.16
N VAL A 224 11.59 20.24 -17.61
CA VAL A 224 11.69 21.71 -17.56
C VAL A 224 12.94 22.15 -16.80
N ILE A 225 13.31 21.53 -15.68
CA ILE A 225 14.56 21.83 -14.96
C ILE A 225 15.78 21.47 -15.84
N LEU A 226 15.82 20.26 -16.39
CA LEU A 226 16.90 19.82 -17.28
C LEU A 226 17.03 20.69 -18.55
N PHE A 227 15.94 21.28 -19.03
CA PHE A 227 15.94 22.21 -20.16
C PHE A 227 16.21 23.68 -19.73
N SER A 228 15.89 24.06 -18.51
CA SER A 228 16.16 25.42 -17.96
C SER A 228 17.61 25.60 -17.56
N ASP A 229 18.30 24.54 -17.13
CA ASP A 229 19.76 24.52 -16.90
C ASP A 229 20.57 24.48 -18.22
N VAL A 230 19.90 24.38 -19.38
CA VAL A 230 20.48 24.45 -20.74
C VAL A 230 20.11 25.79 -21.41
N ILE A 231 20.03 26.88 -20.63
CA ILE A 231 20.10 28.23 -21.19
C ILE A 231 21.58 28.59 -21.33
N PHE A 232 22.05 28.46 -22.58
CA PHE A 232 23.33 28.91 -23.11
C PHE A 232 23.83 30.23 -22.48
N MET A 233 25.00 30.18 -21.84
CA MET A 233 25.86 31.34 -21.67
C MET A 233 27.09 31.14 -22.58
N THR A 234 26.89 31.33 -23.88
CA THR A 234 27.98 31.61 -24.83
C THR A 234 28.47 33.03 -24.61
N TYR A 235 29.75 33.19 -24.28
CA TYR A 235 30.48 34.42 -24.59
C TYR A 235 30.92 34.39 -26.05
#